data_AF-A0A7C3VEA5-F1
#
_entry.id   AF-A0A7C3VEA5-F1
#
_cell.length_a   1.000
_cell.length_b   1.000
_cell.length_c   1.000
_cell.angle_alpha   90.00
_cell.angle_beta   90.00
_cell.angle_gamma   90.00
#
_symmetry.space_group_name_H-M   'P 1'
#
loop_
_entity.id
_entity.type
_entity.pdbx_description
1 polymer ?
#
loop_
_entity_poly.entity_id
_entity_poly.type
_entity_poly.pdbx_seq_one_letter_code
_entity_poly.pdbx_strand_id
1 'polypeptide(L)'
;MVEAEELWHHDISPNKHAILERKLIKSLVELKLQPHTHQVELPGRESTGDKNLGATEIFWIEANPEQIKATEALWEVLQEDITKVVGAGTDDLAELAKIVNLNPLNDFAGANLLACDLRNGDFTGADFTKANLRGADLTDADFTGASLVGAKLAGADLTGAMLSDANLTGADLHLSSLALASLSGAKLEGANLHQANLSNANLSDADLTDADLTGADLHQAGLVLTNLSGAKLAGAKVAAARFKSPMGMTDAIVRDLQQLGAIFEEL
;
A
#
# COMPACT_ATOMS: atom_id res chain seq x y z
N MET A 1 -28.02 13.55 16.57
CA MET A 1 -27.59 12.21 16.13
C MET A 1 -27.85 12.17 14.65
N VAL A 2 -26.83 12.40 13.83
CA VAL A 2 -26.91 12.07 12.41
C VAL A 2 -26.62 10.58 12.33
N GLU A 3 -27.60 9.81 11.84
CA GLU A 3 -27.47 8.37 11.69
C GLU A 3 -26.33 8.09 10.71
N ALA A 4 -25.32 7.36 11.16
CA ALA A 4 -24.17 6.97 10.34
C ALA A 4 -24.55 6.01 9.19
N GLU A 5 -25.83 5.64 9.06
CA GLU A 5 -26.37 4.72 8.07
C GLU A 5 -26.42 5.32 6.65
N GLU A 6 -26.43 6.65 6.49
CA GLU A 6 -26.37 7.29 5.16
C GLU A 6 -24.94 7.50 4.62
N LEU A 7 -23.89 7.21 5.41
CA LEU A 7 -22.49 7.46 5.04
C LEU A 7 -21.86 6.34 4.20
N TRP A 8 -22.35 5.12 4.33
CA TRP A 8 -21.74 3.95 3.72
C TRP A 8 -22.80 3.14 3.00
N HIS A 9 -23.02 3.48 1.73
CA HIS A 9 -23.74 2.59 0.83
C HIS A 9 -23.02 1.24 0.82
N HIS A 10 -23.71 0.17 1.25
CA HIS A 10 -23.17 -1.19 1.26
C HIS A 10 -22.91 -1.76 -0.15
N ASP A 11 -23.29 -1.02 -1.20
CA ASP A 11 -23.12 -1.34 -2.62
C ASP A 11 -22.10 -0.40 -3.31
N ILE A 12 -21.03 0.02 -2.63
CA ILE A 12 -19.90 0.70 -3.30
C ILE A 12 -18.72 -0.26 -3.47
N SER A 13 -18.04 -0.14 -4.59
CA SER A 13 -16.85 -0.92 -4.89
C SER A 13 -15.71 -0.65 -3.90
N PRO A 14 -14.73 -1.56 -3.80
CA PRO A 14 -13.49 -1.32 -3.07
C PRO A 14 -12.80 -0.01 -3.48
N ASN A 15 -12.80 0.32 -4.77
CA ASN A 15 -12.16 1.54 -5.28
C ASN A 15 -12.84 2.81 -4.77
N LYS A 16 -14.18 2.88 -4.87
CA LYS A 16 -14.94 4.02 -4.33
C LYS A 16 -14.73 4.16 -2.82
N HIS A 17 -14.75 3.03 -2.10
CA HIS A 17 -14.48 3.02 -0.66
C HIS A 17 -13.10 3.59 -0.34
N ALA A 18 -12.05 3.11 -1.01
CA ALA A 18 -10.68 3.54 -0.77
C ALA A 18 -10.45 5.02 -1.07
N ILE A 19 -11.06 5.55 -2.12
CA ILE A 19 -10.99 6.97 -2.47
C ILE A 19 -11.63 7.84 -1.39
N LEU A 20 -12.81 7.45 -0.90
CA LEU A 20 -13.50 8.19 0.16
C LEU A 20 -12.76 8.10 1.50
N GLU A 21 -12.26 6.92 1.86
CA GLU A 21 -11.42 6.75 3.05
C GLU A 21 -10.19 7.65 2.95
N ARG A 22 -9.51 7.65 1.81
CA ARG A 22 -8.31 8.46 1.64
C ARG A 22 -8.60 9.96 1.68
N LYS A 23 -9.68 10.39 1.03
CA LYS A 23 -10.12 11.79 1.04
C LYS A 23 -10.42 12.26 2.46
N LEU A 24 -11.17 11.47 3.22
CA LEU A 24 -11.47 11.73 4.62
C LEU A 24 -10.18 11.90 5.43
N ILE A 25 -9.25 10.94 5.37
CA ILE A 25 -7.99 11.00 6.12
C ILE A 25 -7.19 12.26 5.77
N LYS A 26 -7.06 12.59 4.48
CA LYS A 26 -6.38 13.79 4.00
C LYS A 26 -6.98 15.05 4.61
N SER A 27 -8.30 15.18 4.55
CA SER A 27 -9.01 16.33 5.12
C SER A 27 -8.85 16.44 6.63
N LEU A 28 -8.90 15.31 7.36
CA LEU A 28 -8.71 15.30 8.82
C LEU A 28 -7.29 15.75 9.21
N VAL A 29 -6.27 15.35 8.45
CA VAL A 29 -4.87 15.76 8.67
C VAL A 29 -4.69 17.25 8.38
N GLU A 30 -5.28 17.78 7.31
CA GLU A 30 -5.22 19.20 6.96
C GLU A 30 -5.84 20.09 8.03
N LEU A 31 -6.96 19.65 8.63
CA LEU A 31 -7.59 20.37 9.74
C LEU A 31 -6.78 20.32 11.04
N LYS A 32 -5.77 19.45 11.14
CA LYS A 32 -4.99 19.21 12.37
C LYS A 32 -5.89 19.06 13.59
N LEU A 33 -6.97 18.28 13.45
CA LEU A 33 -7.97 18.14 14.51
C LEU A 33 -7.28 17.72 15.80
N GLN A 34 -7.26 18.64 16.78
CA GLN A 34 -6.92 18.31 18.15
C GLN A 34 -8.06 17.41 18.66
N PRO A 35 -7.77 16.38 19.48
CA PRO A 35 -8.82 15.59 20.10
C PRO A 35 -9.80 16.53 20.79
N HIS A 36 -11.07 16.48 20.39
CA HIS A 36 -12.10 17.19 21.11
C HIS A 36 -12.20 16.52 22.48
N THR A 37 -12.14 17.37 23.50
CA THR A 37 -12.14 17.04 24.92
C THR A 37 -13.17 15.97 25.27
N HIS A 38 -12.72 14.90 25.94
CA HIS A 38 -13.61 13.94 26.58
C HIS A 38 -14.01 14.47 27.96
N GLN A 39 -15.27 14.23 28.34
CA GLN A 39 -15.78 14.46 29.68
C GLN A 39 -15.05 13.53 30.66
N VAL A 40 -14.29 14.09 31.60
CA VAL A 40 -13.77 13.34 32.76
C VAL A 40 -14.52 13.80 33.99
N GLU A 41 -15.52 13.04 34.41
CA GLU A 41 -16.07 13.15 35.76
C GLU A 41 -15.10 12.50 36.74
N LEU A 42 -14.32 13.29 37.47
CA LEU A 42 -13.61 12.80 38.64
C LEU A 42 -14.55 12.92 39.85
N PRO A 43 -15.01 11.82 40.46
CA PRO A 43 -15.68 11.91 41.75
C PRO A 43 -14.70 12.50 42.76
N GLY A 44 -15.06 13.65 43.35
CA GLY A 44 -14.30 14.25 44.44
C GLY A 44 -14.10 13.20 45.55
N ARG A 45 -12.85 12.92 45.91
CA ARG A 45 -12.56 12.05 47.06
C ARG A 45 -13.20 12.66 48.30
N GLU A 46 -14.11 11.91 48.91
CA GLU A 46 -14.63 12.20 50.24
C GLU A 46 -13.45 12.30 51.22
N SER A 47 -13.15 13.53 51.64
CA SER A 47 -12.33 13.81 52.82
C SER A 47 -13.26 14.36 53.88
N THR A 48 -13.76 13.45 54.71
CA THR A 48 -14.27 13.65 56.07
C THR A 48 -14.46 15.09 56.54
N GLY A 49 -15.73 15.49 56.72
CA GLY A 49 -16.10 16.18 57.96
C GLY A 49 -16.50 17.65 57.93
N ASP A 50 -16.98 18.22 56.83
CA ASP A 50 -17.60 19.56 56.90
C ASP A 50 -18.92 19.69 56.14
N LYS A 51 -19.97 20.11 56.87
CA LYS A 51 -21.35 20.27 56.37
C LYS A 51 -21.55 21.68 55.82
N ASN A 52 -20.86 22.01 54.73
CA ASN A 52 -21.22 23.15 53.91
C ASN A 52 -21.28 22.74 52.44
N LEU A 53 -22.47 22.91 51.86
CA LEU A 53 -22.83 22.59 50.48
C LEU A 53 -21.86 23.28 49.50
N GLY A 54 -20.92 22.53 48.94
CA GLY A 54 -20.01 22.97 47.88
C GLY A 54 -20.39 22.30 46.57
N ALA A 55 -20.81 23.11 45.59
CA ALA A 55 -21.23 22.67 44.27
C ALA A 55 -20.13 21.84 43.58
N THR A 56 -20.55 20.83 42.81
CA THR A 56 -19.71 20.18 41.81
C THR A 56 -19.14 21.26 40.88
N GLU A 57 -17.83 21.50 40.89
CA GLU A 57 -17.20 22.38 39.91
C GLU A 57 -17.16 21.65 38.56
N ILE A 58 -18.11 22.00 37.68
CA ILE A 58 -18.13 21.56 36.29
C ILE A 58 -17.19 22.50 35.52
N PHE A 59 -16.05 21.98 35.08
CA PHE A 59 -15.15 22.69 34.18
C PHE A 59 -15.64 22.48 32.74
N TRP A 60 -16.19 23.54 32.14
CA TRP A 60 -16.49 23.57 30.70
C TRP A 60 -15.22 23.93 29.94
N ILE A 61 -14.70 22.99 29.16
CA ILE A 61 -13.79 23.34 28.08
C ILE A 61 -14.67 23.58 26.86
N GLU A 62 -14.96 24.86 26.57
CA GLU A 62 -15.68 25.23 25.35
C GLU A 62 -14.82 24.86 24.14
N ALA A 63 -15.41 24.09 23.21
CA ALA A 63 -14.78 23.82 21.93
C ALA A 63 -14.59 25.14 21.17
N ASN A 64 -13.41 25.34 20.59
CA ASN A 64 -13.08 26.57 19.87
C ASN A 64 -14.09 26.78 18.71
N PRO A 65 -14.85 27.89 18.68
CA PRO A 65 -15.84 28.16 17.63
C PRO A 65 -15.28 28.11 16.21
N GLU A 66 -14.00 28.50 16.01
CA GLU A 66 -13.34 28.41 14.70
C GLU A 66 -13.12 26.95 14.27
N GLN A 67 -12.83 26.06 15.22
CA GLN A 67 -12.67 24.62 14.96
C GLN A 67 -14.01 23.97 14.65
N ILE A 68 -15.08 24.33 15.36
CA ILE A 68 -16.44 23.86 15.07
C ILE A 68 -16.82 24.24 13.63
N LYS A 69 -16.68 25.52 13.27
CA LYS A 69 -17.01 26.01 11.94
C LYS A 69 -16.17 25.34 10.84
N ALA A 70 -14.88 25.11 11.09
CA ALA A 70 -14.02 24.39 10.15
C ALA A 70 -14.45 22.92 9.97
N THR A 71 -14.95 22.29 11.04
CA THR A 71 -15.46 20.92 11.00
C THR A 71 -16.80 20.83 10.24
N GLU A 72 -17.70 21.79 10.44
CA GLU A 72 -18.96 21.90 9.68
C GLU A 72 -18.71 22.13 8.18
N ALA A 73 -17.79 23.05 7.84
CA ALA A 73 -17.42 23.29 6.44
C ALA A 73 -16.77 22.06 5.79
N LEU A 74 -15.94 21.32 6.53
CA LEU A 74 -15.39 20.05 6.05
C LEU A 74 -16.50 19.03 5.79
N TRP A 75 -17.48 18.95 6.67
CA TRP A 75 -18.59 18.03 6.54
C TRP A 75 -19.37 18.26 5.24
N GLU A 76 -19.66 19.51 4.89
CA GLU A 76 -20.33 19.86 3.63
C GLU A 76 -19.51 19.42 2.40
N VAL A 77 -18.20 19.68 2.41
CA VAL A 77 -17.29 19.26 1.32
C VAL A 77 -17.24 17.74 1.19
N LEU A 78 -17.14 17.01 2.30
CA LEU A 78 -17.10 15.55 2.28
C LEU A 78 -18.42 14.94 1.79
N GLN A 79 -19.56 15.51 2.16
CA GLN A 79 -20.86 15.07 1.63
C GLN A 79 -20.96 15.26 0.11
N GLU A 80 -20.44 16.36 -0.41
CA GLU A 80 -20.36 16.61 -1.84
C GLU A 80 -19.45 15.57 -2.54
N ASP A 81 -18.25 15.32 -1.99
CA ASP A 81 -17.30 14.34 -2.52
C ASP A 81 -17.86 12.91 -2.50
N ILE A 82 -18.53 12.52 -1.42
CA ILE A 82 -19.23 11.23 -1.30
C ILE A 82 -20.27 11.11 -2.42
N THR A 83 -21.11 12.12 -2.59
CA THR A 83 -22.15 12.11 -3.63
C THR A 83 -21.56 11.95 -5.03
N LYS A 84 -20.46 12.66 -5.32
CA LYS A 84 -19.77 12.58 -6.62
C LYS A 84 -19.16 11.20 -6.87
N VAL A 85 -18.47 10.62 -5.88
CA VAL A 85 -17.81 9.30 -6.03
C VAL A 85 -18.83 8.18 -6.11
N VAL A 86 -19.84 8.18 -5.24
CA VAL A 86 -20.91 7.17 -5.26
C VAL A 86 -21.65 7.23 -6.59
N GLY A 87 -22.03 8.42 -7.05
CA GLY A 87 -22.72 8.66 -8.31
C GLY A 87 -21.83 8.56 -9.57
N ALA A 88 -20.52 8.36 -9.43
CA ALA A 88 -19.62 8.25 -10.57
C ALA A 88 -19.97 7.01 -11.42
N GLY A 89 -20.05 7.21 -12.74
CA GLY A 89 -20.28 6.15 -13.73
C GLY A 89 -19.04 5.33 -14.07
N THR A 90 -17.97 5.45 -13.28
CA THR A 90 -16.70 4.75 -13.42
C THR A 90 -16.35 4.08 -12.10
N ASP A 91 -15.52 3.04 -12.20
CA ASP A 91 -14.88 2.42 -11.05
C ASP A 91 -13.35 2.48 -11.13
N ASP A 92 -12.79 3.14 -12.15
CA ASP A 92 -11.34 3.34 -12.27
C ASP A 92 -10.81 4.19 -11.11
N LEU A 93 -9.86 3.64 -10.34
CA LEU A 93 -9.33 4.30 -9.16
C LEU A 93 -8.73 5.69 -9.48
N ALA A 94 -8.04 5.84 -10.61
CA ALA A 94 -7.39 7.08 -10.98
C ALA A 94 -8.41 8.15 -11.43
N GLU A 95 -9.48 7.76 -12.11
CA GLU A 95 -10.61 8.64 -12.43
C GLU A 95 -11.35 9.07 -11.16
N LEU A 96 -11.65 8.14 -10.25
CA LEU A 96 -12.28 8.45 -8.97
C LEU A 96 -11.42 9.38 -8.10
N ALA A 97 -10.09 9.19 -8.09
CA ALA A 97 -9.17 10.09 -7.42
C ALA A 97 -9.29 11.53 -7.94
N LYS A 98 -9.38 11.71 -9.27
CA LYS A 98 -9.54 13.03 -9.90
C LYS A 98 -10.84 13.71 -9.49
N ILE A 99 -11.94 12.96 -9.31
CA ILE A 99 -13.24 13.51 -8.91
C ILE A 99 -13.15 14.28 -7.59
N VAL A 100 -12.35 13.79 -6.64
CA VAL A 100 -12.17 14.38 -5.30
C VAL A 100 -10.83 15.09 -5.12
N ASN A 101 -10.14 15.39 -6.23
CA ASN A 101 -8.85 16.07 -6.28
C ASN A 101 -7.74 15.38 -5.48
N LEU A 102 -7.69 14.05 -5.51
CA LEU A 102 -6.53 13.28 -5.03
C LEU A 102 -5.57 13.01 -6.19
N ASN A 103 -4.27 13.11 -5.92
CA ASN A 103 -3.22 12.86 -6.89
C ASN A 103 -2.38 11.61 -6.52
N PRO A 104 -2.39 10.53 -7.33
CA PRO A 104 -1.54 9.35 -7.12
C PRO A 104 -0.06 9.64 -6.87
N LEU A 105 0.48 10.73 -7.42
CA LEU A 105 1.89 11.11 -7.25
C LEU A 105 2.29 11.45 -5.80
N ASN A 106 1.35 11.82 -4.93
CA ASN A 106 1.68 12.26 -3.57
C ASN A 106 0.62 11.97 -2.51
N ASP A 107 -0.59 11.61 -2.92
CA ASP A 107 -1.69 11.42 -2.00
C ASP A 107 -1.94 9.96 -1.64
N PHE A 108 -1.27 8.95 -2.21
CA PHE A 108 -1.60 7.54 -1.91
C PHE A 108 -0.66 6.87 -0.90
N ALA A 109 0.31 7.61 -0.35
CA ALA A 109 1.14 7.13 0.74
C ALA A 109 0.29 6.76 1.96
N GLY A 110 0.41 5.50 2.39
CA GLY A 110 -0.35 4.91 3.49
C GLY A 110 -1.84 4.68 3.19
N ALA A 111 -2.28 4.78 1.94
CA ALA A 111 -3.67 4.54 1.57
C ALA A 111 -4.08 3.08 1.82
N ASN A 112 -5.34 2.87 2.17
CA ASN A 112 -5.93 1.54 2.26
C ASN A 112 -6.62 1.20 0.93
N LEU A 113 -6.02 0.28 0.18
CA LEU A 113 -6.43 -0.15 -1.16
C LEU A 113 -6.65 -1.66 -1.17
N LEU A 114 -7.13 -2.20 -0.05
CA LEU A 114 -7.38 -3.62 0.14
C LEU A 114 -8.35 -4.12 -0.93
N ALA A 115 -7.93 -5.14 -1.68
CA ALA A 115 -8.73 -5.76 -2.75
C ALA A 115 -9.29 -4.77 -3.79
N CYS A 116 -8.62 -3.63 -3.98
CA CYS A 116 -8.97 -2.67 -5.02
C CYS A 116 -8.61 -3.20 -6.42
N ASP A 117 -9.32 -2.71 -7.43
CA ASP A 117 -9.05 -2.98 -8.85
C ASP A 117 -8.29 -1.78 -9.45
N LEU A 118 -7.02 -1.97 -9.73
CA LEU A 118 -6.16 -0.95 -10.34
C LEU A 118 -5.69 -1.38 -11.74
N ARG A 119 -6.34 -2.37 -12.34
CA ARG A 119 -5.91 -2.95 -13.62
C ARG A 119 -5.79 -1.91 -14.71
N ASN A 120 -4.74 -2.04 -15.53
CA ASN A 120 -4.45 -1.13 -16.65
C ASN A 120 -4.30 0.35 -16.25
N GLY A 121 -4.24 0.68 -14.95
CA GLY A 121 -4.13 2.05 -14.49
C GLY A 121 -2.72 2.62 -14.70
N ASP A 122 -2.64 3.91 -14.99
CA ASP A 122 -1.37 4.65 -15.03
C ASP A 122 -1.07 5.26 -13.67
N PHE A 123 -0.10 4.67 -12.99
CA PHE A 123 0.45 5.08 -11.71
C PHE A 123 1.96 5.36 -11.82
N THR A 124 2.41 5.79 -12.99
CA THR A 124 3.81 6.14 -13.24
C THR A 124 4.29 7.18 -12.24
N GLY A 125 5.37 6.88 -11.52
CA GLY A 125 5.94 7.77 -10.50
C GLY A 125 5.05 8.00 -9.27
N ALA A 126 3.97 7.24 -9.10
CA ALA A 126 3.05 7.39 -7.98
C ALA A 126 3.70 7.07 -6.63
N ASP A 127 3.17 7.67 -5.55
CA ASP A 127 3.60 7.37 -4.19
C ASP A 127 2.55 6.50 -3.47
N PHE A 128 2.86 5.21 -3.39
CA PHE A 128 2.14 4.18 -2.63
C PHE A 128 2.96 3.69 -1.44
N THR A 129 3.89 4.50 -0.94
CA THR A 129 4.72 4.15 0.22
C THR A 129 3.83 3.70 1.37
N LYS A 130 4.08 2.49 1.89
CA LYS A 130 3.31 1.85 2.97
C LYS A 130 1.80 1.69 2.71
N ALA A 131 1.35 1.80 1.47
CA ALA A 131 -0.05 1.53 1.13
C ALA A 131 -0.42 0.06 1.39
N ASN A 132 -1.67 -0.19 1.72
CA ASN A 132 -2.22 -1.54 1.88
C ASN A 132 -2.90 -1.98 0.57
N LEU A 133 -2.20 -2.75 -0.25
CA LEU A 133 -2.64 -3.27 -1.55
C LEU A 133 -2.87 -4.80 -1.50
N ARG A 134 -3.12 -5.36 -0.31
CA ARG A 134 -3.31 -6.81 -0.14
C ARG A 134 -4.47 -7.29 -1.00
N GLY A 135 -4.23 -8.35 -1.79
CA GLY A 135 -5.25 -8.92 -2.67
C GLY A 135 -5.78 -7.97 -3.75
N ALA A 136 -5.15 -6.82 -3.98
CA ALA A 136 -5.53 -5.91 -5.06
C ALA A 136 -5.23 -6.54 -6.41
N ASP A 137 -6.02 -6.20 -7.42
CA ASP A 137 -5.77 -6.56 -8.81
C ASP A 137 -5.04 -5.41 -9.49
N LEU A 138 -3.75 -5.60 -9.74
CA LEU A 138 -2.80 -4.66 -10.36
C LEU A 138 -2.39 -5.13 -11.76
N THR A 139 -3.17 -6.05 -12.36
CA THR A 139 -2.84 -6.66 -13.65
C THR A 139 -2.66 -5.59 -14.73
N ASP A 140 -1.55 -5.67 -15.46
CA ASP A 140 -1.18 -4.76 -16.55
C ASP A 140 -1.13 -3.26 -16.17
N ALA A 141 -1.09 -2.92 -14.87
CA ALA A 141 -0.94 -1.52 -14.43
C ALA A 141 0.49 -1.01 -14.60
N ASP A 142 0.63 0.29 -14.85
CA ASP A 142 1.92 0.97 -14.95
C ASP A 142 2.32 1.64 -13.63
N PHE A 143 3.32 1.08 -12.97
CA PHE A 143 3.96 1.59 -11.76
C PHE A 143 5.42 1.96 -12.03
N THR A 144 5.78 2.27 -13.28
CA THR A 144 7.14 2.64 -13.65
C THR A 144 7.63 3.82 -12.79
N GLY A 145 8.77 3.63 -12.12
CA GLY A 145 9.35 4.62 -11.21
C GLY A 145 8.53 4.95 -9.96
N ALA A 146 7.45 4.21 -9.66
CA ALA A 146 6.62 4.45 -8.48
C ALA A 146 7.34 4.08 -7.16
N SER A 147 6.94 4.72 -6.06
CA SER A 147 7.37 4.35 -4.71
C SER A 147 6.35 3.42 -4.06
N LEU A 148 6.74 2.18 -3.80
CA LEU A 148 5.99 1.13 -3.10
C LEU A 148 6.75 0.68 -1.84
N VAL A 149 7.59 1.56 -1.28
CA VAL A 149 8.45 1.26 -0.13
C VAL A 149 7.60 0.80 1.05
N GLY A 150 7.85 -0.41 1.54
CA GLY A 150 7.10 -1.02 2.63
C GLY A 150 5.60 -1.22 2.36
N ALA A 151 5.16 -1.19 1.10
CA ALA A 151 3.78 -1.47 0.73
C ALA A 151 3.40 -2.92 1.08
N LYS A 152 2.14 -3.14 1.43
CA LYS A 152 1.60 -4.48 1.71
C LYS A 152 0.90 -5.00 0.47
N LEU A 153 1.54 -5.90 -0.26
CA LEU A 153 1.08 -6.47 -1.53
C LEU A 153 0.79 -7.97 -1.42
N ALA A 154 0.66 -8.49 -0.20
CA ALA A 154 0.40 -9.90 0.02
C ALA A 154 -0.82 -10.40 -0.76
N GLY A 155 -0.61 -11.44 -1.57
CA GLY A 155 -1.64 -12.03 -2.42
C GLY A 155 -2.19 -11.12 -3.52
N ALA A 156 -1.58 -9.96 -3.79
CA ALA A 156 -1.98 -9.11 -4.91
C ALA A 156 -1.65 -9.77 -6.26
N ASP A 157 -2.41 -9.43 -7.30
CA ASP A 157 -2.12 -9.85 -8.67
C ASP A 157 -1.45 -8.71 -9.44
N LEU A 158 -0.14 -8.80 -9.65
CA LEU A 158 0.67 -7.89 -10.46
C LEU A 158 1.07 -8.53 -11.80
N THR A 159 0.27 -9.47 -12.30
CA THR A 159 0.57 -10.13 -13.57
C THR A 159 0.68 -9.09 -14.68
N GLY A 160 1.77 -9.12 -15.44
CA GLY A 160 2.03 -8.17 -16.54
C GLY A 160 2.32 -6.72 -16.12
N ALA A 161 2.33 -6.40 -14.83
CA ALA A 161 2.53 -5.04 -14.36
C ALA A 161 3.90 -4.47 -14.79
N MET A 162 3.92 -3.18 -15.11
CA MET A 162 5.15 -2.46 -15.41
C MET A 162 5.68 -1.83 -14.13
N LEU A 163 6.78 -2.36 -13.60
CA LEU A 163 7.43 -1.95 -12.35
C LEU A 163 8.89 -1.55 -12.58
N SER A 164 9.23 -1.18 -13.83
CA SER A 164 10.59 -0.76 -14.18
C SER A 164 11.00 0.45 -13.32
N ASP A 165 12.19 0.42 -12.75
CA ASP A 165 12.74 1.43 -11.84
C ASP A 165 11.87 1.74 -10.58
N ALA A 166 10.85 0.93 -10.30
CA ALA A 166 10.00 1.09 -9.13
C ALA A 166 10.77 0.77 -7.83
N ASN A 167 10.42 1.46 -6.75
CA ASN A 167 11.01 1.23 -5.44
C ASN A 167 10.09 0.40 -4.55
N LEU A 168 10.37 -0.89 -4.44
CA LEU A 168 9.67 -1.89 -3.63
C LEU A 168 10.50 -2.30 -2.38
N THR A 169 11.46 -1.47 -1.94
CA THR A 169 12.28 -1.77 -0.76
C THR A 169 11.39 -2.10 0.45
N GLY A 170 11.64 -3.27 1.04
CA GLY A 170 10.89 -3.79 2.20
C GLY A 170 9.40 -4.05 1.95
N ALA A 171 8.93 -4.10 0.70
CA ALA A 171 7.55 -4.43 0.39
C ALA A 171 7.22 -5.89 0.76
N ASP A 172 5.97 -6.12 1.18
CA ASP A 172 5.47 -7.46 1.50
C ASP A 172 4.69 -8.03 0.31
N LEU A 173 5.33 -8.88 -0.49
CA LEU A 173 4.81 -9.52 -1.70
C LEU A 173 4.58 -11.02 -1.50
N HIS A 174 4.40 -11.50 -0.26
CA HIS A 174 4.19 -12.94 -0.06
C HIS A 174 2.93 -13.41 -0.78
N LEU A 175 3.03 -14.56 -1.45
CA LEU A 175 1.95 -15.18 -2.23
C LEU A 175 1.38 -14.29 -3.36
N SER A 176 2.02 -13.18 -3.74
CA SER A 176 1.56 -12.36 -4.86
C SER A 176 1.90 -13.00 -6.20
N SER A 177 1.16 -12.64 -7.25
CA SER A 177 1.55 -12.92 -8.63
C SER A 177 2.30 -11.70 -9.19
N LEU A 178 3.48 -11.92 -9.76
CA LEU A 178 4.24 -10.99 -10.59
C LEU A 178 4.60 -11.67 -11.92
N ALA A 179 3.80 -12.64 -12.36
CA ALA A 179 4.07 -13.35 -13.60
C ALA A 179 4.11 -12.36 -14.76
N LEU A 180 5.08 -12.51 -15.67
CA LEU A 180 5.26 -11.62 -16.83
C LEU A 180 5.55 -10.13 -16.48
N ALA A 181 5.71 -9.77 -15.21
CA ALA A 181 5.94 -8.39 -14.81
C ALA A 181 7.32 -7.88 -15.27
N SER A 182 7.40 -6.59 -15.59
CA SER A 182 8.67 -5.92 -15.86
C SER A 182 9.19 -5.25 -14.60
N LEU A 183 10.23 -5.83 -13.98
CA LEU A 183 10.90 -5.32 -12.78
C LEU A 183 12.32 -4.83 -13.10
N SER A 184 12.56 -4.42 -14.36
CA SER A 184 13.89 -3.98 -14.79
C SER A 184 14.36 -2.78 -13.95
N GLY A 185 15.53 -2.85 -13.32
CA GLY A 185 16.05 -1.78 -12.47
C GLY A 185 15.29 -1.56 -11.15
N ALA A 186 14.29 -2.40 -10.84
CA ALA A 186 13.48 -2.23 -9.63
C ALA A 186 14.31 -2.47 -8.36
N LYS A 187 13.99 -1.72 -7.30
CA LYS A 187 14.60 -1.89 -5.97
C LYS A 187 13.72 -2.79 -5.12
N LEU A 188 14.20 -3.97 -4.78
CA LEU A 188 13.52 -4.98 -3.98
C LEU A 188 14.33 -5.34 -2.71
N GLU A 189 15.24 -4.45 -2.28
CA GLU A 189 16.06 -4.67 -1.09
C GLU A 189 15.18 -5.02 0.12
N GLY A 190 15.44 -6.16 0.76
CA GLY A 190 14.69 -6.67 1.91
C GLY A 190 13.22 -6.98 1.65
N ALA A 191 12.76 -7.03 0.39
CA ALA A 191 11.38 -7.36 0.06
C ALA A 191 11.05 -8.83 0.40
N ASN A 192 9.83 -9.06 0.85
CA ASN A 192 9.33 -10.41 1.13
C ASN A 192 8.62 -10.98 -0.10
N LEU A 193 9.31 -11.81 -0.88
CA LEU A 193 8.79 -12.51 -2.07
C LEU A 193 8.50 -13.99 -1.76
N HIS A 194 8.28 -14.34 -0.49
CA HIS A 194 8.05 -15.72 -0.07
C HIS A 194 6.85 -16.31 -0.81
N GLN A 195 7.10 -17.41 -1.54
CA GLN A 195 6.10 -18.09 -2.39
C GLN A 195 5.42 -17.19 -3.45
N ALA A 196 6.03 -16.06 -3.82
CA ALA A 196 5.55 -15.22 -4.92
C ALA A 196 5.76 -15.92 -6.27
N ASN A 197 4.87 -15.65 -7.23
CA ASN A 197 5.01 -16.12 -8.60
C ASN A 197 5.70 -15.05 -9.46
N LEU A 198 6.98 -15.22 -9.77
CA LEU A 198 7.78 -14.37 -10.66
C LEU A 198 8.03 -15.04 -12.02
N SER A 199 7.20 -16.02 -12.41
CA SER A 199 7.44 -16.76 -13.64
C SER A 199 7.40 -15.83 -14.85
N ASN A 200 8.39 -15.98 -15.74
CA ASN A 200 8.59 -15.12 -16.92
C ASN A 200 8.78 -13.62 -16.62
N ALA A 201 9.02 -13.23 -15.36
CA ALA A 201 9.28 -11.84 -15.02
C ALA A 201 10.66 -11.39 -15.54
N ASN A 202 10.79 -10.11 -15.87
CA ASN A 202 12.07 -9.48 -16.19
C ASN A 202 12.63 -8.79 -14.95
N LEU A 203 13.68 -9.35 -14.34
CA LEU A 203 14.39 -8.82 -13.18
C LEU A 203 15.76 -8.25 -13.56
N SER A 204 15.96 -7.86 -14.83
CA SER A 204 17.24 -7.32 -15.28
C SER A 204 17.62 -6.07 -14.50
N ASP A 205 18.86 -5.98 -14.03
CA ASP A 205 19.39 -4.87 -13.21
C ASP A 205 18.64 -4.62 -11.88
N ALA A 206 17.74 -5.52 -11.47
CA ALA A 206 17.01 -5.38 -10.22
C ALA A 206 17.91 -5.62 -9.00
N ASP A 207 17.62 -4.92 -7.90
CA ASP A 207 18.31 -5.10 -6.62
C ASP A 207 17.46 -5.94 -5.66
N LEU A 208 17.81 -7.21 -5.50
CA LEU A 208 17.18 -8.17 -4.58
C LEU A 208 18.03 -8.41 -3.33
N THR A 209 18.88 -7.46 -2.95
CA THR A 209 19.72 -7.58 -1.74
C THR A 209 18.86 -7.91 -0.52
N ASP A 210 19.22 -8.94 0.23
CA ASP A 210 18.52 -9.43 1.43
C ASP A 210 17.02 -9.79 1.23
N ALA A 211 16.54 -9.91 -0.01
CA ALA A 211 15.17 -10.29 -0.29
C ALA A 211 14.88 -11.76 0.06
N ASP A 212 13.64 -12.06 0.48
CA ASP A 212 13.20 -13.43 0.75
C ASP A 212 12.49 -14.03 -0.46
N LEU A 213 13.18 -14.84 -1.26
CA LEU A 213 12.64 -15.59 -2.40
C LEU A 213 12.35 -17.05 -2.05
N THR A 214 12.23 -17.38 -0.76
CA THR A 214 12.00 -18.77 -0.33
C THR A 214 10.71 -19.30 -0.95
N GLY A 215 10.80 -20.41 -1.70
CA GLY A 215 9.67 -21.02 -2.39
C GLY A 215 9.11 -20.23 -3.57
N ALA A 216 9.72 -19.11 -3.96
CA ALA A 216 9.26 -18.30 -5.09
C ALA A 216 9.38 -19.06 -6.42
N ASP A 217 8.47 -18.76 -7.35
CA ASP A 217 8.49 -19.32 -8.69
C ASP A 217 9.20 -18.37 -9.67
N LEU A 218 10.45 -18.69 -10.03
CA LEU A 218 11.28 -17.94 -10.97
C LEU A 218 11.34 -18.64 -12.34
N HIS A 219 10.44 -19.59 -12.64
CA HIS A 219 10.44 -20.30 -13.91
C HIS A 219 10.49 -19.32 -15.10
N GLN A 220 11.48 -19.48 -15.97
CA GLN A 220 11.70 -18.61 -17.15
C GLN A 220 11.91 -17.12 -16.84
N ALA A 221 12.15 -16.74 -15.58
CA ALA A 221 12.49 -15.36 -15.25
C ALA A 221 13.85 -14.96 -15.84
N GLY A 222 14.00 -13.69 -16.24
CA GLY A 222 15.27 -13.12 -16.69
C GLY A 222 15.97 -12.37 -15.57
N LEU A 223 17.17 -12.80 -15.18
CA LEU A 223 17.98 -12.24 -14.09
C LEU A 223 19.36 -11.81 -14.61
N VAL A 224 19.36 -10.83 -15.50
CA VAL A 224 20.58 -10.24 -16.08
C VAL A 224 21.07 -9.12 -15.15
N LEU A 225 22.33 -9.13 -14.73
CA LEU A 225 22.92 -8.10 -13.85
C LEU A 225 22.19 -7.90 -12.50
N THR A 226 21.32 -8.83 -12.13
CA THR A 226 20.54 -8.78 -10.89
C THR A 226 21.45 -8.94 -9.67
N ASN A 227 21.25 -8.11 -8.65
CA ASN A 227 21.94 -8.25 -7.37
C ASN A 227 21.16 -9.16 -6.42
N LEU A 228 21.74 -10.30 -6.05
CA LEU A 228 21.13 -11.30 -5.16
C LEU A 228 21.93 -11.47 -3.86
N SER A 229 22.73 -10.48 -3.49
CA SER A 229 23.53 -10.51 -2.26
C SER A 229 22.64 -10.71 -1.03
N GLY A 230 22.86 -11.79 -0.28
CA GLY A 230 22.05 -12.10 0.92
C GLY A 230 20.63 -12.61 0.65
N ALA A 231 20.22 -12.70 -0.62
CA ALA A 231 18.89 -13.18 -0.97
C ALA A 231 18.68 -14.65 -0.58
N LYS A 232 17.49 -14.98 -0.07
CA LYS A 232 17.13 -16.36 0.33
C LYS A 232 16.44 -17.07 -0.82
N LEU A 233 17.06 -18.12 -1.35
CA LEU A 233 16.55 -18.86 -2.52
C LEU A 233 16.09 -20.30 -2.19
N ALA A 234 15.94 -20.62 -0.90
CA ALA A 234 15.60 -21.97 -0.47
C ALA A 234 14.26 -22.43 -1.09
N GLY A 235 14.25 -23.54 -1.82
CA GLY A 235 13.06 -24.07 -2.47
C GLY A 235 12.52 -23.22 -3.64
N ALA A 236 13.25 -22.19 -4.09
CA ALA A 236 12.86 -21.43 -5.27
C ALA A 236 12.84 -22.33 -6.50
N LYS A 237 11.81 -22.17 -7.34
CA LYS A 237 11.70 -22.91 -8.60
C LYS A 237 12.37 -22.10 -9.70
N VAL A 238 13.48 -22.61 -10.24
CA VAL A 238 14.34 -21.86 -11.17
C VAL A 238 14.47 -22.52 -12.54
N ALA A 239 13.58 -23.47 -12.86
CA ALA A 239 13.62 -24.16 -14.14
C ALA A 239 13.55 -23.14 -15.31
N ALA A 240 14.55 -23.19 -16.19
CA ALA A 240 14.74 -22.26 -17.30
C ALA A 240 14.87 -20.78 -16.91
N ALA A 241 15.06 -20.44 -15.63
CA ALA A 241 15.44 -19.08 -15.21
C ALA A 241 16.81 -18.75 -15.78
N ARG A 242 16.97 -17.56 -16.38
CA ARG A 242 18.18 -17.15 -17.09
C ARG A 242 18.96 -16.15 -16.27
N PHE A 243 20.12 -16.55 -15.79
CA PHE A 243 21.06 -15.71 -15.07
C PHE A 243 22.19 -15.28 -16.01
N LYS A 244 22.43 -13.97 -16.12
CA LYS A 244 23.61 -13.45 -16.81
C LYS A 244 24.31 -12.45 -15.91
N SER A 245 25.53 -12.77 -15.49
CA SER A 245 26.34 -11.92 -14.60
C SER A 245 25.64 -11.52 -13.29
N PRO A 246 25.01 -12.45 -12.54
CA PRO A 246 24.37 -12.10 -11.26
C PRO A 246 25.43 -11.73 -10.21
N MET A 247 25.08 -10.81 -9.32
CA MET A 247 25.91 -10.45 -8.17
C MET A 247 25.45 -11.17 -6.91
N GLY A 248 26.37 -11.37 -5.95
CA GLY A 248 26.02 -11.87 -4.62
C GLY A 248 25.79 -13.38 -4.49
N MET A 249 26.10 -14.16 -5.53
CA MET A 249 26.01 -15.62 -5.49
C MET A 249 27.36 -16.29 -5.19
N THR A 250 27.31 -17.43 -4.49
CA THR A 250 28.47 -18.31 -4.30
C THR A 250 28.45 -19.45 -5.32
N ASP A 251 29.61 -20.05 -5.60
CA ASP A 251 29.74 -21.22 -6.50
C ASP A 251 28.88 -22.43 -6.07
N ALA A 252 28.56 -22.52 -4.78
CA ALA A 252 27.67 -23.56 -4.26
C ALA A 252 26.23 -23.30 -4.71
N ILE A 253 25.73 -22.07 -4.50
CA ILE A 253 24.38 -21.65 -4.92
C ILE A 253 24.23 -21.80 -6.43
N VAL A 254 25.20 -21.35 -7.22
CA VAL A 254 25.15 -21.46 -8.69
C VAL A 254 24.98 -22.92 -9.12
N ARG A 255 25.79 -23.84 -8.57
CA ARG A 255 25.69 -25.28 -8.89
C ARG A 255 24.34 -25.88 -8.49
N ASP A 256 23.82 -25.51 -7.32
CA ASP A 256 22.52 -25.99 -6.86
C ASP A 256 21.39 -25.53 -7.79
N LEU A 257 21.38 -24.25 -8.20
CA LEU A 257 20.39 -23.71 -9.12
C LEU A 257 20.49 -24.33 -10.52
N GLN A 258 21.69 -24.58 -11.02
CA GLN A 258 21.89 -25.27 -12.30
C GLN A 258 21.29 -26.69 -12.29
N GLN A 259 21.42 -27.43 -11.18
CA GLN A 259 20.79 -28.75 -11.03
C GLN A 259 19.25 -28.67 -11.03
N LEU A 260 18.70 -27.54 -10.59
CA LEU A 260 17.26 -27.24 -10.64
C LEU A 260 16.80 -26.70 -12.01
N GLY A 261 17.68 -26.66 -13.00
CA GLY A 261 17.38 -26.27 -14.38
C GLY A 261 17.56 -24.78 -14.67
N ALA A 262 18.20 -24.01 -13.79
CA ALA A 262 18.61 -22.65 -14.10
C ALA A 262 19.69 -22.61 -15.19
N ILE A 263 19.62 -21.61 -16.06
CA ILE A 263 20.55 -21.37 -17.15
C ILE A 263 21.46 -20.21 -16.73
N PHE A 264 22.77 -20.45 -16.72
CA PHE A 264 23.77 -19.40 -16.50
C PHE A 264 24.49 -19.11 -17.82
N GLU A 265 24.43 -17.86 -18.26
CA GLU A 265 25.02 -17.40 -19.52
C GLU A 265 26.40 -16.79 -19.28
N GLU A 266 27.31 -17.03 -20.23
CA GLU A 266 28.62 -16.40 -20.22
C GLU A 266 28.51 -14.90 -20.58
N LEU A 267 29.50 -14.12 -20.12
CA LEU A 267 29.59 -12.67 -20.33
C LEU A 267 29.65 -12.30 -21.82
#